data_AF-A0A942ILD5-F1
#
_entry.id   AF-A0A942ILD5-F1
#
_cell.length_a   1.000
_cell.length_b   1.000
_cell.length_c   1.000
_cell.angle_alpha   90.00
_cell.angle_beta   90.00
_cell.angle_gamma   90.00
#
_symmetry.space_group_name_H-M   'P 1'
#
loop_
_entity.id
_entity.type
_entity.pdbx_description
1 polymer ?
#
loop_
_entity_poly.entity_id
_entity_poly.type
_entity_poly.pdbx_seq_one_letter_code
_entity_poly.pdbx_strand_id
1 'polypeptide(L)' 'MRGADTYTEGLFTLKKLDDFVPGNHPLRVIRTMVNKALAEMGGLFARMYEDDVKGGRPSIAPEKLL' A
#
# COMPACT_ATOMS: atom_id res chain seq x y z
N MET A 1 14.00 -7.76 13.07
CA MET A 1 15.32 -7.13 12.88
C MET A 1 15.30 -6.39 11.54
N ARG A 2 15.54 -5.07 11.52
CA ARG A 2 15.45 -4.23 10.32
C ARG A 2 16.59 -4.59 9.35
N GLY A 3 16.26 -4.95 8.11
CA GLY A 3 17.26 -5.18 7.06
C GLY A 3 18.01 -3.89 6.73
N ALA A 4 19.25 -4.02 6.27
CA ALA A 4 20.10 -2.89 5.91
C ALA A 4 19.43 -2.03 4.82
N ASP A 5 19.46 -0.71 5.01
CA ASP A 5 18.89 0.27 4.10
C ASP A 5 19.84 0.46 2.90
N THR A 6 19.74 -0.42 1.90
CA THR A 6 20.53 -0.33 0.67
C THR A 6 19.80 0.55 -0.34
N TYR A 7 20.38 1.71 -0.63
CA TYR A 7 19.87 2.66 -1.61
C TYR A 7 20.29 2.25 -3.03
N THR A 8 19.33 2.01 -3.91
CA THR A 8 19.57 1.79 -5.34
C THR A 8 19.12 3.03 -6.09
N GLU A 9 20.06 3.77 -6.70
CA GLU A 9 19.70 4.95 -7.49
C GLU A 9 19.08 4.58 -8.84
N GLY A 10 17.98 5.27 -9.17
CA GLY A 10 17.59 5.61 -10.54
C GLY A 10 17.17 4.50 -11.51
N LEU A 11 16.73 3.32 -11.05
CA LEU A 11 16.24 2.26 -11.97
C LEU A 11 14.76 2.41 -12.37
N PHE A 12 13.96 3.20 -11.64
CA PHE A 12 12.52 3.31 -11.87
C PHE A 12 12.05 4.77 -11.75
N THR A 13 11.20 5.19 -12.69
CA THR A 13 10.40 6.41 -12.54
C THR A 13 9.11 6.04 -11.82
N LEU A 14 8.98 6.48 -10.56
CA LEU A 14 7.74 6.35 -9.82
C LEU A 14 6.85 7.55 -10.15
N LYS A 15 5.67 7.27 -10.70
CA LYS A 15 4.59 8.25 -10.84
C LYS A 15 3.41 7.82 -9.99
N LYS A 16 2.80 8.79 -9.33
CA LYS A 16 1.61 8.61 -8.50
C LYS A 16 0.37 8.66 -9.38
N LEU A 17 -0.74 8.14 -8.87
CA LEU A 17 -2.03 8.27 -9.55
C LEU A 17 -2.38 9.74 -9.84
N ASP A 18 -1.97 10.64 -8.95
CA ASP A 18 -2.19 12.09 -9.08
C ASP A 18 -1.45 12.73 -10.26
N ASP A 19 -0.41 12.07 -10.77
CA ASP A 19 0.35 12.55 -11.94
C ASP A 19 -0.36 12.24 -13.27
N PHE A 20 -1.38 11.37 -13.26
CA PHE A 20 -2.08 10.91 -14.46
C PHE A 20 -3.58 11.19 -14.45
N VAL A 21 -4.20 11.11 -13.28
CA VAL A 21 -5.66 11.25 -13.14
C VAL A 21 -5.95 12.62 -12.54
N PRO A 22 -6.67 13.51 -13.22
CA PRO A 22 -7.05 14.80 -12.67
C PRO A 22 -7.79 14.69 -11.33
N GLY A 23 -7.62 15.67 -10.45
CA GLY A 23 -8.29 15.69 -9.14
C GLY A 23 -9.81 15.75 -9.23
N ASN A 24 -10.35 16.35 -10.30
CA ASN A 24 -11.79 16.43 -10.59
C ASN A 24 -12.33 15.24 -11.40
N HIS A 25 -11.54 14.17 -11.59
CA HIS A 25 -11.95 13.04 -12.38
C HIS A 25 -13.10 12.27 -11.68
N PRO A 26 -14.20 11.94 -12.38
CA PRO A 26 -15.41 11.37 -11.75
C PRO A 26 -15.15 10.04 -11.03
N LEU A 27 -14.19 9.23 -11.50
CA LEU A 27 -13.81 7.96 -10.85
C LEU A 27 -13.06 8.13 -9.52
N ARG A 28 -12.61 9.33 -9.16
CA ARG A 28 -11.97 9.61 -7.85
C ARG A 28 -12.88 9.27 -6.67
N VAL A 29 -14.19 9.46 -6.84
CA VAL A 29 -15.20 9.15 -5.81
C VAL A 29 -15.23 7.66 -5.49
N ILE A 30 -15.08 6.81 -6.51
CA ILE A 30 -15.05 5.35 -6.35
C ILE A 30 -13.83 4.93 -5.53
N ARG A 31 -12.66 5.54 -5.76
CA ARG A 31 -11.44 5.27 -4.98
C ARG A 31 -11.68 5.49 -3.49
N THR A 32 -12.37 6.56 -3.11
CA THR A 32 -12.71 6.84 -1.70
C THR A 32 -13.58 5.73 -1.10
N MET A 33 -14.59 5.26 -1.83
CA MET A 33 -15.47 4.19 -1.37
C MET A 33 -14.72 2.87 -1.19
N VAL A 34 -13.89 2.50 -2.17
CA VAL A 34 -13.08 1.27 -2.14
C VAL A 34 -12.05 1.31 -1.02
N ASN A 35 -11.35 2.43 -0.83
CA ASN A 35 -10.37 2.58 0.24
C ASN A 35 -11.02 2.40 1.63
N LYS A 36 -12.24 2.92 1.82
CA LYS A 36 -12.98 2.72 3.07
C LYS A 36 -13.30 1.24 3.30
N ALA A 37 -13.83 0.55 2.29
CA ALA A 37 -14.15 -0.87 2.39
C ALA A 37 -12.91 -1.71 2.68
N LEU A 38 -11.78 -1.43 2.01
CA LEU A 38 -10.52 -2.14 2.23
C LEU A 38 -9.96 -1.90 3.64
N ALA A 39 -10.08 -0.69 4.18
CA ALA A 39 -9.67 -0.39 5.54
C ALA A 39 -10.49 -1.18 6.57
N GLU A 40 -11.81 -1.29 6.38
CA GLU A 40 -12.69 -2.11 7.21
C GLU A 40 -12.35 -3.61 7.14
N MET A 41 -11.91 -4.09 5.98
CA MET A 41 -11.44 -5.47 5.78
C MET A 41 -10.00 -5.71 6.28
N GLY A 42 -9.28 -4.68 6.72
CA GLY A 42 -7.87 -4.78 7.10
C GLY A 42 -7.61 -5.83 8.19
N GLY A 43 -8.50 -5.93 9.18
CA GLY A 43 -8.41 -6.95 10.23
C GLY A 43 -8.59 -8.38 9.74
N LEU A 44 -9.38 -8.60 8.67
CA LEU A 44 -9.51 -9.90 8.03
C LEU A 44 -8.23 -10.26 7.27
N PHE A 45 -7.69 -9.31 6.49
CA PHE A 45 -6.47 -9.53 5.72
C PHE A 45 -5.25 -9.73 6.62
N ALA A 46 -5.17 -9.06 7.76
CA ALA A 46 -4.10 -9.24 8.73
C ALA A 46 -3.99 -10.69 9.21
N ARG A 47 -5.11 -11.41 9.36
CA ARG A 47 -5.13 -12.82 9.75
C ARG A 47 -4.58 -13.77 8.68
N MET A 48 -4.46 -13.33 7.43
CA MET A 48 -3.87 -14.12 6.35
C MET A 48 -2.33 -14.13 6.40
N TYR A 49 -1.73 -13.20 7.15
CA TYR A 49 -0.29 -13.12 7.34
C TYR A 49 0.09 -13.71 8.69
N GLU A 50 1.16 -14.50 8.73
CA GLU A 50 1.72 -15.00 9.99
C GLU A 50 2.32 -13.82 10.76
N ASP A 51 2.18 -13.81 12.09
CA ASP A 51 2.74 -12.75 12.93
C ASP A 51 4.27 -12.64 12.74
N ASP A 52 4.79 -11.41 12.75
CA ASP A 52 6.23 -11.11 12.65
C ASP A 52 7.05 -11.85 13.72
N VAL A 53 6.48 -12.06 14.91
CA VAL A 53 7.07 -12.79 16.04
C VAL A 53 7.34 -14.27 15.71
N LYS A 54 6.61 -14.84 14.74
CA LYS A 54 6.75 -16.24 14.29
C LYS A 54 7.54 -16.39 12.99
N GLY A 55 8.19 -15.32 12.52
CA GLY A 55 8.93 -15.33 11.25
C GLY A 55 8.05 -15.08 10.02
N GLY A 56 6.84 -14.55 10.20
CA GLY A 56 6.05 -14.01 9.10
C GLY A 56 6.82 -12.90 8.38
N ARG A 57 6.71 -12.85 7.05
CA ARG A 57 7.31 -11.76 6.27
C ARG A 57 6.63 -10.45 6.67
N PRO A 58 7.37 -9.38 7.01
CA PRO A 58 6.77 -8.10 7.36
C PRO A 58 5.85 -7.64 6.24
N SER A 59 4.55 -7.52 6.55
CA SER A 59 3.57 -6.96 5.63
C SER A 59 4.02 -5.56 5.21
N ILE A 60 3.99 -5.29 3.90
CA ILE A 60 4.12 -3.91 3.42
C ILE A 60 2.87 -3.18 3.89
N ALA A 61 3.05 -2.09 4.64
CA ALA A 61 1.93 -1.32 5.15
C ALA A 61 1.03 -0.89 3.97
N PRO A 62 -0.30 -1.04 4.06
CA PRO A 62 -1.22 -0.75 2.95
C PRO A 62 -1.03 0.65 2.34
N GLU A 63 -0.64 1.63 3.16
CA GLU A 63 -0.33 3.00 2.76
C GLU A 63 0.92 3.16 1.87
N LYS A 64 1.78 2.13 1.77
CA LYS A 64 2.94 2.10 0.87
C LYS A 64 2.60 1.52 -0.52
N LEU A 65 1.39 1.01 -0.69
CA LEU A 65 0.89 0.44 -1.95
C LEU A 65 0.08 1.45 -2.79
N LEU A 66 0.10 2.74 -2.41
CA LEU A 66 -0.59 3.85 -3.10
C LEU A 66 0.36 4.99 -3.49
#